data_AF-A0A248UPS0-F1
#
_entry.id   AF-A0A248UPS0-F1
#
_cell.length_a   1.000
_cell.length_b   1.000
_cell.length_c   1.000
_cell.angle_alpha   90.00
_cell.angle_beta   90.00
_cell.angle_gamma   90.00
#
_symmetry.space_group_name_H-M   'P 1'
#
loop_
_entity.id
_entity.type
_entity.pdbx_description
1 polymer ?
#
loop_
_entity_poly.entity_id
_entity_poly.type
_entity_poly.pdbx_seq_one_letter_code
_entity_poly.pdbx_strand_id
1 'polypeptide(L)'
;MMRTQVEAGLNGRSLAYPRGKVLGGCSSINGMIYMRGQAADYDGWKQAGNKGWGWDDVLPYFLKSEDNYRGNTPLHRAGGEWRVEKQRVSWPILDAFRDAAEEIGLPKTDDFNSGDNEGSGYFEVNQKGGRPLEYDESLSSPCNEKI
;
A
#
# COMPACT_ATOMS: atom_id res chain seq x y z
N MET A 1 1.17 25.64 -6.36
CA MET A 1 1.70 24.26 -6.33
C MET A 1 2.91 24.24 -5.41
N MET A 2 2.99 23.31 -4.45
CA MET A 2 4.14 23.27 -3.54
C MET A 2 5.39 22.79 -4.29
N ARG A 3 6.56 23.26 -3.84
CA ARG A 3 7.86 22.87 -4.39
C ARG A 3 8.85 22.65 -3.26
N THR A 4 9.80 21.75 -3.47
CA THR A 4 10.91 21.55 -2.54
C THR A 4 11.84 22.78 -2.57
N GLN A 5 12.63 22.95 -1.51
CA GLN A 5 13.82 23.79 -1.61
C GLN A 5 14.77 23.23 -2.67
N VAL A 6 15.70 24.08 -3.11
CA VAL A 6 16.77 23.68 -4.01
C VAL A 6 17.70 22.74 -3.26
N GLU A 7 17.90 21.55 -3.80
CA GLU A 7 18.72 20.53 -3.17
C GLU A 7 20.06 20.38 -3.91
N ALA A 8 21.16 20.47 -3.16
CA ALA A 8 22.50 20.32 -3.72
C ALA A 8 22.69 18.90 -4.26
N GLY A 9 22.18 17.89 -3.56
CA GLY A 9 22.18 16.49 -4.00
C GLY A 9 21.37 16.22 -5.27
N LEU A 10 20.55 17.18 -5.73
CA LEU A 10 19.78 17.09 -6.97
C LEU A 10 20.33 18.00 -8.08
N ASN A 11 21.61 18.38 -8.00
CA ASN A 11 22.27 19.34 -8.90
C ASN A 11 21.57 20.71 -8.92
N GLY A 12 21.14 21.19 -7.75
CA GLY A 12 20.51 22.50 -7.61
C GLY A 12 19.07 22.56 -8.14
N ARG A 13 18.40 21.42 -8.30
CA ARG A 13 16.99 21.39 -8.75
C ARG A 13 16.02 21.55 -7.59
N SER A 14 14.90 22.21 -7.87
CA SER A 14 13.69 22.23 -7.03
C SER A 14 12.58 21.45 -7.73
N LEU A 15 12.00 20.48 -7.03
CA LEU A 15 11.00 19.56 -7.58
C LEU A 15 9.58 20.01 -7.23
N ALA A 16 8.63 19.70 -8.11
CA ALA A 16 7.22 19.87 -7.81
C ALA A 16 6.79 18.85 -6.74
N TYR A 17 6.01 19.30 -5.75
CA TYR A 17 5.52 18.46 -4.66
C TYR A 17 3.98 18.47 -4.66
N PRO A 18 3.34 17.67 -5.55
CA PRO A 18 1.89 17.65 -5.66
C PRO A 18 1.25 17.05 -4.41
N ARG A 19 0.15 17.66 -3.95
CA ARG A 19 -0.68 17.16 -2.84
C ARG A 19 -2.14 17.35 -3.21
N GLY A 20 -2.94 16.31 -2.99
CA GLY A 20 -4.38 16.37 -3.23
C GLY A 20 -5.04 17.36 -2.28
N LYS A 21 -5.74 18.35 -2.84
CA LYS A 21 -6.57 19.32 -2.12
C LYS A 21 -8.03 19.11 -2.52
N VAL A 22 -8.51 17.89 -2.33
CA VAL A 22 -9.86 17.41 -2.65
C VAL A 22 -10.35 16.56 -1.47
N LEU A 23 -11.64 16.24 -1.43
CA LEU A 23 -12.16 15.24 -0.49
C LEU A 23 -11.45 13.90 -0.73
N GLY A 24 -11.08 13.16 0.32
CA GLY A 24 -10.14 12.03 0.23
C GLY A 24 -8.65 12.42 0.15
N GLY A 25 -8.33 13.69 -0.10
CA GLY A 25 -6.97 14.21 -0.02
C GLY A 25 -6.04 13.58 -1.05
N CYS A 26 -4.93 12.99 -0.59
CA CYS A 26 -3.94 12.38 -1.48
C CYS A 26 -4.33 10.97 -1.94
N SER A 27 -5.27 10.28 -1.28
CA SER A 27 -5.71 8.96 -1.74
C SER A 27 -6.42 9.03 -3.09
N SER A 28 -7.08 10.16 -3.37
CA SER A 28 -7.81 10.43 -4.61
C SER A 28 -6.92 10.66 -5.84
N ILE A 29 -5.60 10.82 -5.63
CA ILE A 29 -4.63 11.08 -6.71
C ILE A 29 -3.42 10.13 -6.67
N ASN A 30 -3.44 9.12 -5.81
CA ASN A 30 -2.31 8.21 -5.65
C ASN A 30 -2.27 7.15 -6.77
N GLY A 31 -1.17 6.39 -6.83
CA GLY A 31 -1.02 5.27 -7.78
C GLY A 31 -1.81 4.01 -7.40
N MET A 32 -2.68 4.10 -6.40
CA MET A 32 -3.50 3.01 -5.85
C MET A 32 -2.75 1.80 -5.28
N ILE A 33 -1.43 1.86 -5.16
CA ILE A 33 -0.65 0.74 -4.61
C ILE A 33 -0.99 0.58 -3.12
N TYR A 34 -1.44 -0.62 -2.75
CA TYR A 34 -1.58 -1.03 -1.36
C TYR A 34 -0.35 -1.82 -0.93
N MET A 35 0.38 -1.27 0.04
CA MET A 35 1.58 -1.86 0.59
C MET A 35 1.72 -1.50 2.07
N ARG A 36 1.98 -2.49 2.91
CA ARG A 36 2.42 -2.33 4.30
C ARG A 36 3.95 -2.21 4.33
N GLY A 37 4.47 -1.49 5.34
CA GLY A 37 5.92 -1.46 5.60
C GLY A 37 6.48 -2.82 6.05
N GLN A 38 7.81 -2.93 6.12
CA GLN A 38 8.47 -4.14 6.59
C GLN A 38 8.30 -4.28 8.10
N ALA A 39 8.26 -5.51 8.62
CA ALA A 39 8.20 -5.76 10.07
C ALA A 39 9.33 -5.03 10.82
N ALA A 40 10.53 -5.00 10.21
CA ALA A 40 11.70 -4.31 10.73
C ALA A 40 11.49 -2.78 10.92
N ASP A 41 10.67 -2.12 10.09
CA ASP A 41 10.37 -0.69 10.24
C ASP A 41 9.59 -0.42 11.53
N TYR A 42 8.55 -1.24 11.78
CA TYR A 42 7.71 -1.16 12.97
C TYR A 42 8.48 -1.55 14.23
N ASP A 43 9.26 -2.62 14.16
CA ASP A 43 10.11 -3.03 15.27
C ASP A 43 11.21 -2.01 15.56
N GLY A 44 11.73 -1.35 14.53
CA GLY A 44 12.62 -0.19 14.66
C GLY A 44 11.96 0.95 15.43
N TRP A 45 10.70 1.27 15.15
CA TRP A 45 9.95 2.28 15.92
C TRP A 45 9.75 1.87 17.38
N LYS A 46 9.42 0.60 17.63
CA LYS A 46 9.31 0.05 18.99
C LYS A 46 10.62 0.16 19.75
N GLN A 47 11.75 -0.16 19.11
CA GLN A 47 13.09 -0.04 19.67
C GLN A 47 13.49 1.43 19.93
N ALA A 48 13.01 2.36 19.11
CA ALA A 48 13.18 3.80 19.32
C ALA A 48 12.35 4.38 20.49
N GLY A 49 11.61 3.54 21.21
CA GLY A 49 10.84 3.92 22.41
C GLY A 49 9.33 4.03 22.18
N ASN A 50 8.84 3.83 20.95
CA ASN A 50 7.41 3.87 20.63
C ASN A 50 6.75 2.53 20.96
N LYS A 51 6.52 2.26 22.26
CA LYS A 51 5.86 1.02 22.70
C LYS A 51 4.49 0.86 22.03
N GLY A 52 4.17 -0.36 21.60
CA GLY A 52 2.92 -0.68 20.89
C GLY A 52 2.95 -0.41 19.38
N TRP A 53 4.11 -0.06 18.82
CA TRP A 53 4.30 0.13 17.38
C TRP A 53 5.09 -1.00 16.71
N GLY A 54 5.37 -2.12 17.40
CA GLY A 54 6.02 -3.27 16.77
C GLY A 54 5.09 -3.96 15.79
N TRP A 55 5.65 -4.80 14.91
CA TRP A 55 4.86 -5.47 13.86
C TRP A 55 3.64 -6.22 14.43
N ASP A 56 3.87 -7.03 15.47
CA ASP A 56 2.81 -7.80 16.13
C ASP A 56 1.75 -6.91 16.81
N ASP A 57 2.14 -5.70 17.23
CA ASP A 57 1.22 -4.74 17.86
C ASP A 57 0.32 -4.07 16.80
N VAL A 58 0.85 -3.79 15.60
CA VAL A 58 0.12 -3.09 14.52
C VAL A 58 -0.65 -4.02 13.59
N LEU A 59 -0.22 -5.28 13.42
CA LEU A 59 -0.87 -6.26 12.53
C LEU A 59 -2.38 -6.40 12.77
N PRO A 60 -2.89 -6.47 14.02
CA PRO A 60 -4.33 -6.53 14.28
C PRO A 60 -5.11 -5.35 13.70
N TYR A 61 -4.49 -4.17 13.61
CA TYR A 61 -5.13 -2.98 13.03
C TYR A 61 -5.19 -3.05 11.51
N PHE A 62 -4.16 -3.60 10.85
CA PHE A 62 -4.21 -3.89 9.42
C PHE A 62 -5.30 -4.92 9.11
N LEU A 63 -5.38 -5.99 9.89
CA LEU A 63 -6.44 -6.98 9.75
C LEU A 63 -7.82 -6.36 9.99
N LYS A 64 -7.96 -5.41 10.91
CA LYS A 64 -9.24 -4.75 11.17
C LYS A 64 -9.72 -3.89 9.99
N SER A 65 -8.82 -3.18 9.33
CA SER A 65 -9.18 -2.23 8.28
C SER A 65 -9.40 -2.89 6.91
N GLU A 66 -8.71 -4.00 6.66
CA GLU A 66 -8.63 -4.61 5.33
C GLU A 66 -9.87 -5.43 4.94
N ASP A 67 -10.30 -5.27 3.70
CA ASP A 67 -11.19 -6.18 2.98
C ASP A 67 -10.44 -6.80 1.79
N ASN A 68 -9.61 -7.79 2.08
CA ASN A 68 -8.71 -8.42 1.12
C ASN A 68 -9.44 -9.45 0.27
N TYR A 69 -9.17 -9.44 -1.04
CA TYR A 69 -9.68 -10.44 -1.98
C TYR A 69 -9.27 -11.89 -1.62
N ARG A 70 -8.16 -12.10 -0.88
CA ARG A 70 -7.71 -13.42 -0.41
C ARG A 70 -8.59 -14.00 0.70
N GLY A 71 -9.48 -13.21 1.30
CA GLY A 71 -10.27 -13.65 2.44
C GLY A 71 -9.48 -13.60 3.75
N ASN A 72 -9.89 -14.44 4.70
CA ASN A 72 -9.27 -14.51 6.03
C ASN A 72 -8.06 -15.45 6.00
N THR A 73 -6.88 -14.90 6.28
CA THR A 73 -5.63 -15.62 6.48
C THR A 73 -4.98 -15.15 7.78
N PRO A 74 -3.85 -15.73 8.23
CA PRO A 74 -3.13 -15.19 9.39
C PRO A 74 -2.68 -13.73 9.22
N LEU A 75 -2.48 -13.28 7.97
CA LEU A 75 -1.91 -11.97 7.63
C LEU A 75 -2.90 -11.04 6.91
N HIS A 76 -4.07 -11.54 6.53
CA HIS A 76 -5.11 -10.78 5.83
C HIS A 76 -6.50 -11.05 6.39
N ARG A 77 -7.39 -10.08 6.21
CA ARG A 77 -8.80 -10.22 6.60
C ARG A 77 -9.71 -9.70 5.49
N ALA A 78 -10.89 -10.29 5.40
CA ALA A 78 -12.00 -9.76 4.62
C ALA A 78 -13.06 -9.11 5.51
N GLY A 79 -13.81 -8.16 4.95
CA GLY A 79 -14.92 -7.47 5.60
C GLY A 79 -14.56 -6.16 6.32
N GLY A 80 -13.33 -5.67 6.20
CA GLY A 80 -12.98 -4.30 6.56
C GLY A 80 -13.55 -3.26 5.59
N GLU A 81 -13.23 -1.99 5.83
CA GLU A 81 -13.69 -0.88 4.99
C GLU A 81 -12.76 -0.66 3.79
N TRP A 82 -11.49 -1.05 3.93
CA TRP A 82 -10.45 -0.81 2.94
C TRP A 82 -10.30 -1.99 2.00
N ARG A 83 -10.94 -1.90 0.83
CA ARG A 83 -10.86 -2.95 -0.19
C ARG A 83 -9.46 -3.09 -0.77
N VAL A 84 -8.98 -4.33 -0.84
CA VAL A 84 -7.71 -4.67 -1.48
C VAL A 84 -7.96 -5.74 -2.54
N GLU A 85 -7.65 -5.42 -3.81
CA GLU A 85 -7.86 -6.30 -4.97
C GLU A 85 -6.54 -6.53 -5.73
N LYS A 86 -6.46 -7.63 -6.49
CA LYS A 86 -5.43 -7.79 -7.52
C LYS A 86 -5.65 -6.78 -8.65
N GLN A 87 -4.57 -6.33 -9.26
CA GLN A 87 -4.65 -5.59 -10.52
C GLN A 87 -5.38 -6.44 -11.57
N ARG A 88 -6.28 -5.80 -12.31
CA ARG A 88 -7.06 -6.46 -13.38
C ARG A 88 -6.35 -6.49 -14.72
N VAL A 89 -5.30 -5.68 -14.87
CA VAL A 89 -4.53 -5.56 -16.09
C VAL A 89 -3.12 -6.06 -15.80
N SER A 90 -2.69 -7.07 -16.54
CA SER A 90 -1.30 -7.53 -16.57
C SER A 90 -0.75 -7.34 -17.98
N TRP A 91 0.55 -7.08 -18.07
CA TRP A 91 1.25 -6.89 -19.33
C TRP A 91 2.38 -7.92 -19.40
N PRO A 92 2.61 -8.59 -20.56
CA PRO A 92 3.66 -9.61 -20.67
C PRO A 92 5.06 -9.12 -20.29
N ILE A 93 5.32 -7.81 -20.44
CA ILE A 93 6.59 -7.21 -20.02
C ILE A 93 6.82 -7.26 -18.50
N LEU A 94 5.76 -7.24 -17.70
CA LEU A 94 5.86 -7.34 -16.24
C LEU A 94 6.22 -8.76 -15.81
N ASP A 95 5.68 -9.77 -16.49
CA ASP A 95 6.06 -11.17 -16.27
C ASP A 95 7.52 -11.38 -16.68
N ALA A 96 7.93 -10.90 -17.86
CA ALA A 96 9.32 -10.99 -18.32
C ALA A 96 10.31 -10.29 -17.36
N PHE A 97 9.93 -9.12 -16.81
CA PHE A 97 10.74 -8.43 -15.81
C PHE A 97 10.86 -9.24 -14.51
N ARG A 98 9.77 -9.85 -14.05
CA ARG A 98 9.75 -10.70 -12.86
C ARG A 98 10.60 -11.97 -13.05
N ASP A 99 10.58 -12.55 -14.25
CA ASP A 99 11.44 -13.68 -14.59
C ASP A 99 12.92 -13.28 -14.59
N ALA A 100 13.27 -12.14 -15.19
CA ALA A 100 14.65 -11.63 -15.16
C ALA A 100 15.14 -11.27 -13.74
N ALA A 101 14.25 -10.82 -12.85
CA ALA A 101 14.59 -10.56 -11.46
C ALA A 101 14.96 -11.85 -10.71
N GLU A 102 14.27 -12.95 -10.98
CA GLU A 102 14.58 -14.26 -10.42
C GLU A 102 15.95 -14.78 -10.89
N GLU A 103 16.33 -14.54 -12.14
CA GLU A 103 17.65 -14.92 -12.67
C GLU A 103 18.82 -14.26 -11.93
N ILE A 104 18.62 -13.06 -11.37
CA ILE A 104 19.63 -12.36 -10.55
C ILE A 104 19.49 -12.62 -9.05
N GLY A 105 18.63 -13.57 -8.66
CA GLY A 105 18.46 -14.02 -7.28
C GLY A 105 17.39 -13.29 -6.47
N LEU A 106 16.55 -12.46 -7.09
CA LEU A 106 15.41 -11.84 -6.40
C LEU A 106 14.19 -12.76 -6.48
N PRO A 107 13.73 -13.34 -5.36
CA PRO A 107 12.64 -14.29 -5.39
C PRO A 107 11.34 -13.66 -5.90
N LYS A 108 10.50 -14.46 -6.55
CA LYS A 108 9.14 -14.03 -6.88
C LYS A 108 8.28 -14.11 -5.61
N THR A 109 7.51 -13.06 -5.36
CA THR A 109 6.55 -13.02 -4.25
C THR A 109 5.15 -12.71 -4.77
N ASP A 110 4.17 -13.39 -4.17
CA ASP A 110 2.75 -13.14 -4.40
C ASP A 110 2.13 -12.27 -3.30
N ASP A 111 2.91 -11.88 -2.28
CA ASP A 111 2.44 -11.07 -1.15
C ASP A 111 3.59 -10.26 -0.51
N PHE A 112 3.58 -8.96 -0.78
CA PHE A 112 4.49 -7.99 -0.14
C PHE A 112 4.01 -7.54 1.25
N ASN A 113 2.81 -7.91 1.67
CA ASN A 113 2.18 -7.41 2.90
C ASN A 113 2.33 -8.37 4.08
N SER A 114 3.22 -9.37 3.94
CA SER A 114 3.46 -10.42 4.92
C SER A 114 4.38 -9.99 6.08
N GLY A 115 4.97 -8.80 6.00
CA GLY A 115 6.00 -8.30 6.91
C GLY A 115 7.40 -8.40 6.31
N ASP A 116 7.54 -9.14 5.21
CA ASP A 116 8.69 -9.10 4.32
C ASP A 116 8.26 -8.59 2.94
N ASN A 117 9.00 -7.60 2.44
CA ASN A 117 8.75 -6.97 1.15
C ASN A 117 9.81 -7.37 0.11
N GLU A 118 10.74 -8.26 0.44
CA GLU A 118 11.76 -8.73 -0.49
C GLU A 118 11.14 -9.51 -1.66
N GLY A 119 11.65 -9.25 -2.86
CA GLY A 119 11.31 -10.00 -4.06
C GLY A 119 10.63 -9.18 -5.15
N SER A 120 10.07 -9.90 -6.12
CA SER A 120 9.44 -9.35 -7.31
C SER A 120 8.03 -9.92 -7.49
N GLY A 121 7.06 -9.05 -7.74
CA GLY A 121 5.66 -9.43 -7.69
C GLY A 121 4.75 -8.32 -8.16
N TYR A 122 3.47 -8.65 -8.30
CA TYR A 122 2.45 -7.65 -8.61
C TYR A 122 2.00 -6.94 -7.34
N PHE A 123 1.89 -5.61 -7.40
CA PHE A 123 1.31 -4.86 -6.29
C PHE A 123 -0.20 -5.05 -6.24
N GLU A 124 -0.72 -5.20 -5.03
CA GLU A 124 -2.14 -5.07 -4.75
C GLU A 124 -2.58 -3.62 -4.87
N VAL A 125 -3.86 -3.43 -5.19
CA VAL A 125 -4.44 -2.10 -5.39
C VAL A 125 -5.69 -1.90 -4.57
N ASN A 126 -5.89 -0.67 -4.11
CA ASN A 126 -7.12 -0.24 -3.44
C ASN A 126 -8.18 0.15 -4.48
N GLN A 127 -8.85 -0.86 -5.02
CA GLN A 127 -9.89 -0.69 -6.05
C GLN A 127 -11.13 -1.53 -5.75
N LYS A 128 -12.29 -1.05 -6.21
CA LYS A 128 -13.54 -1.83 -6.25
C LYS A 128 -14.06 -1.87 -7.68
N GLY A 129 -14.11 -3.05 -8.28
CA GLY A 129 -14.60 -3.15 -9.66
C GLY A 129 -13.67 -2.50 -10.71
N GLY A 130 -12.40 -2.28 -10.38
CA GLY A 130 -11.45 -1.55 -11.24
C GLY A 130 -11.52 -0.02 -11.15
N ARG A 131 -12.34 0.52 -10.23
CA ARG A 131 -12.34 1.95 -9.90
C ARG A 131 -11.46 2.22 -8.67
N PRO A 132 -10.68 3.31 -8.64
CA PRO A 132 -9.95 3.73 -7.45
C PRO A 132 -10.89 3.87 -6.26
N LEU A 133 -10.41 3.50 -5.07
CA LEU A 133 -11.09 3.81 -3.82
C LEU A 133 -10.37 4.93 -3.09
N GLU A 134 -11.16 5.91 -2.67
CA GLU A 134 -10.70 7.03 -1.88
C GLU A 134 -11.05 6.83 -0.41
N TYR A 135 -10.28 7.45 0.48
CA TYR A 135 -10.49 7.30 1.93
C TYR A 135 -11.90 7.71 2.37
N ASP A 136 -12.44 8.78 1.79
CA ASP A 136 -13.79 9.25 2.08
C ASP A 136 -14.87 8.22 1.66
N GLU A 137 -14.72 7.60 0.49
CA GLU A 137 -15.67 6.58 -0.01
C GLU A 137 -15.63 5.31 0.87
N SER A 138 -14.44 4.93 1.36
CA SER A 138 -14.29 3.75 2.25
C SER A 138 -15.01 3.92 3.58
N LEU A 139 -14.97 5.12 4.19
CA LEU A 139 -15.60 5.40 5.47
C LEU A 139 -17.09 5.76 5.38
N SER A 140 -17.50 6.37 4.27
CA SER A 140 -18.89 6.83 4.09
C SER A 140 -19.85 5.74 3.60
N SER A 141 -19.33 4.71 2.92
CA SER A 141 -20.13 3.58 2.42
C SER A 141 -21.02 2.92 3.51
N PRO A 142 -20.50 2.52 4.69
CA PRO A 142 -21.34 1.94 5.75
C PRO A 142 -22.31 2.94 6.41
N CYS A 143 -22.10 4.26 6.27
CA CYS A 143 -22.99 5.28 6.81
C CYS A 143 -24.22 5.55 5.91
N ASN A 144 -24.09 5.41 4.60
CA ASN A 144 -25.18 5.68 3.65
C ASN A 144 -26.22 4.56 3.54
N GLU A 145 -25.95 3.35 4.05
CA GLU A 145 -26.92 2.24 4.07
C GLU A 145 -27.90 2.29 5.25
N LYS A 146 -27.84 3.33 6.10
CA LYS A 146 -28.72 3.50 7.28
C LYS A 146 -29.69 4.70 7.19
N ILE A 147 -30.01 5.19 5.99
CA ILE A 147 -31.03 6.21 5.77
C ILE A 147 -32.16 5.63 4.91
#